data_AF-A0A3S0IM08-F1
#
_entry.id   AF-A0A3S0IM08-F1
#
_cell.length_a   1.000
_cell.length_b   1.000
_cell.length_c   1.000
_cell.angle_alpha   90.00
_cell.angle_beta   90.00
_cell.angle_gamma   90.00
#
_symmetry.space_group_name_H-M   'P 1'
#
loop_
_entity.id
_entity.type
_entity.pdbx_description
1 polymer ?
#
loop_
_entity_poly.entity_id
_entity_poly.type
_entity_poly.pdbx_seq_one_letter_code
_entity_poly.pdbx_strand_id
1 'polypeptide(L)' 'MNKGYTLQQTVDSVKLSESLANQPNLQEFYGSVPWGVRSIYLYYVGWYDDNPTNLYPLTSSQEAKNIITLAGVKIRFLKS' A
#
# COMPACT_ATOMS: atom_id res chain seq x y z
N MET A 1 -7.45 10.03 7.18
CA MET A 1 -6.84 11.27 6.66
C MET A 1 -6.70 12.32 7.76
N ASN A 2 -7.76 13.01 8.19
CA ASN A 2 -7.67 14.12 9.17
C ASN A 2 -7.15 13.74 10.58
N LYS A 3 -7.03 12.45 10.88
CA LYS A 3 -6.41 11.93 12.11
C LYS A 3 -4.90 11.72 12.00
N GLY A 4 -4.27 12.13 10.89
CA GLY A 4 -2.84 11.92 10.63
C GLY A 4 -2.47 10.47 10.29
N TYR A 5 -3.44 9.64 9.92
CA TYR A 5 -3.17 8.25 9.53
C TYR A 5 -2.48 8.17 8.19
N THR A 6 -1.50 7.26 8.09
CA THR A 6 -0.93 6.85 6.81
C THR A 6 -1.98 6.20 5.90
N LEU A 7 -1.65 5.99 4.63
CA LEU A 7 -2.48 5.25 3.69
C LEU A 7 -2.87 3.88 4.26
N GLN A 8 -1.89 3.11 4.72
CA GLN A 8 -2.13 1.75 5.21
C GLN A 8 -2.98 1.75 6.49
N GLN A 9 -2.70 2.64 7.43
CA GLN A 9 -3.53 2.79 8.64
C GLN A 9 -4.97 3.18 8.30
N THR A 10 -5.16 4.04 7.30
CA THR A 10 -6.51 4.42 6.84
C THR A 10 -7.24 3.22 6.25
N VAL A 11 -6.58 2.42 5.42
CA VAL A 11 -7.14 1.17 4.85
C VAL A 11 -7.54 0.20 5.95
N ASP A 12 -6.68 -0.05 6.93
CA ASP A 12 -6.93 -1.00 8.01
C ASP A 12 -8.06 -0.55 8.95
N SER A 13 -8.26 0.76 9.07
CA SER A 13 -9.27 1.36 9.94
C SER A 13 -10.68 1.37 9.33
N VAL A 14 -10.80 1.38 8.01
CA VAL A 14 -12.11 1.53 7.34
C VAL A 14 -12.72 0.15 7.11
N LYS A 15 -13.89 -0.07 7.71
CA LYS A 15 -14.70 -1.27 7.53
C LYS A 15 -16.15 -0.87 7.26
N LEU A 16 -16.81 -1.60 6.37
CA LEU A 16 -18.26 -1.45 6.20
C LEU A 16 -18.97 -1.95 7.45
N SER A 17 -20.07 -1.28 7.81
CA SER A 17 -20.99 -1.82 8.82
C SER A 17 -21.61 -3.12 8.31
N GLU A 18 -22.04 -3.99 9.23
CA GLU A 18 -22.67 -5.28 8.89
C GLU A 18 -23.86 -5.11 7.93
N SER A 19 -24.65 -4.05 8.14
CA SER A 19 -25.79 -3.70 7.30
C SER A 19 -25.44 -3.43 5.83
N LEU A 20 -24.23 -2.96 5.55
CA LEU A 20 -23.74 -2.68 4.20
C LEU A 20 -22.95 -3.86 3.65
N ALA A 21 -22.14 -4.52 4.48
CA ALA A 21 -21.35 -5.68 4.08
C ALA A 21 -22.21 -6.85 3.60
N ASN A 22 -23.43 -7.00 4.13
CA ASN A 22 -24.36 -8.08 3.76
C ASN A 22 -25.27 -7.73 2.57
N GLN A 23 -25.16 -6.53 1.99
CA GLN A 23 -25.98 -6.13 0.84
C GLN A 23 -25.49 -6.84 -0.42
N PRO A 24 -26.36 -7.53 -1.18
CA PRO A 24 -25.95 -8.26 -2.39
C PRO A 24 -25.30 -7.37 -3.46
N ASN A 25 -25.69 -6.10 -3.55
CA ASN A 25 -25.17 -5.12 -4.51
C ASN A 25 -23.87 -4.42 -4.06
N LEU A 26 -23.40 -4.66 -2.83
CA LEU A 26 -22.15 -4.09 -2.30
C LEU A 26 -21.04 -5.13 -2.14
N GLN A 27 -21.22 -6.32 -2.70
CA GLN A 27 -20.21 -7.36 -2.70
C GLN A 27 -19.03 -7.00 -3.62
N GLU A 28 -17.84 -7.45 -3.22
CA GLU A 28 -16.55 -7.09 -3.84
C GLU A 28 -16.25 -7.90 -5.11
N PHE A 29 -17.14 -7.87 -6.10
CA PHE A 29 -16.95 -8.63 -7.35
C PHE A 29 -15.95 -7.98 -8.32
N TYR A 30 -15.95 -6.66 -8.42
CA TYR A 30 -15.08 -5.90 -9.32
C TYR A 30 -14.06 -5.04 -8.57
N GLY A 31 -14.47 -4.44 -7.46
CA GLY A 31 -13.61 -3.65 -6.59
C GLY A 31 -13.72 -4.12 -5.15
N SER A 32 -12.85 -3.59 -4.31
CA SER A 32 -12.86 -3.86 -2.87
C SER A 32 -12.82 -2.56 -2.06
N VAL A 33 -13.31 -2.62 -0.83
CA VAL A 33 -13.28 -1.52 0.15
C VAL A 33 -11.84 -1.03 0.33
N PRO A 34 -10.81 -1.89 0.54
CA PRO A 34 -9.42 -1.44 0.56
C PRO A 34 -9.00 -0.67 -0.70
N TRP A 35 -9.43 -1.13 -1.89
CA TRP A 35 -9.10 -0.45 -3.14
C TRP A 35 -9.76 0.93 -3.23
N GLY A 36 -11.04 1.04 -2.90
CA GLY A 36 -11.76 2.31 -2.87
C GLY A 36 -11.16 3.31 -1.86
N VAL A 37 -10.83 2.84 -0.67
CA VAL A 37 -10.19 3.66 0.38
C VAL A 37 -8.84 4.19 -0.10
N ARG A 38 -8.02 3.34 -0.74
CA ARG A 38 -6.74 3.76 -1.32
C ARG A 38 -6.91 4.83 -2.39
N SER A 39 -7.84 4.63 -3.31
CA SER A 39 -8.13 5.59 -4.39
C SER A 39 -8.56 6.95 -3.85
N ILE A 40 -9.45 6.98 -2.86
CA ILE A 40 -9.91 8.22 -2.22
C ILE A 40 -8.75 8.90 -1.48
N TYR A 41 -7.94 8.15 -0.72
CA TYR A 41 -6.80 8.70 0.00
C TYR A 41 -5.80 9.35 -0.97
N LEU A 42 -5.43 8.63 -2.04
CA LEU A 42 -4.49 9.13 -3.04
C LEU A 42 -5.04 10.34 -3.79
N TYR A 43 -6.36 10.42 -4.01
CA TYR A 43 -7.00 11.59 -4.62
C TYR A 43 -6.83 12.86 -3.77
N TYR A 44 -6.99 12.75 -2.44
CA TYR A 44 -6.94 13.92 -1.55
C TYR A 44 -5.56 14.25 -1.00
N VAL A 45 -4.78 13.23 -0.63
CA VAL A 45 -3.46 13.39 0.01
C VAL A 45 -2.32 13.29 -0.99
N GLY A 46 -2.53 12.55 -2.09
CA GLY A 46 -1.49 12.24 -3.04
C GLY A 46 -0.68 11.00 -2.64
N TRP A 47 0.40 10.77 -3.40
CA TRP A 47 1.27 9.60 -3.30
C TRP A 47 2.31 9.70 -2.18
N TYR A 48 2.63 10.92 -1.73
CA TYR A 48 3.68 11.18 -0.75
C TYR A 48 3.14 11.04 0.68
N ASP A 49 3.89 10.36 1.55
CA ASP A 49 3.47 9.95 2.90
C ASP A 49 4.07 10.79 4.03
N ASP A 50 4.61 11.97 3.71
CA ASP A 50 5.29 12.90 4.62
C ASP A 50 6.65 12.40 5.18
N ASN A 51 7.07 11.18 4.84
CA ASN A 51 8.40 10.70 5.18
C ASN A 51 9.40 11.05 4.05
N PRO A 52 10.37 11.95 4.27
CA PRO A 52 11.30 12.39 3.22
C PRO A 52 12.18 11.25 2.68
N THR A 53 12.37 10.14 3.40
CA THR A 53 13.09 8.97 2.88
C THR A 53 12.38 8.31 1.71
N ASN A 54 11.06 8.51 1.60
CA ASN A 54 10.20 7.93 0.57
C ASN A 54 9.95 8.87 -0.61
N LEU A 55 10.47 10.10 -0.57
CA LEU A 55 10.26 11.10 -1.63
C LEU A 55 10.97 10.74 -2.94
N TYR A 56 12.20 10.20 -2.81
CA TYR A 56 13.02 9.75 -3.93
C TYR A 56 13.58 8.35 -3.64
N PRO A 57 12.72 7.32 -3.67
CA PRO A 57 13.14 5.98 -3.33
C PRO A 57 14.13 5.44 -4.36
N LEU A 58 14.96 4.48 -3.94
CA LEU A 58 15.76 3.69 -4.85
C LEU A 58 14.83 2.92 -5.81
N THR A 59 15.35 2.58 -6.99
CA THR A 59 14.65 1.59 -7.83
C THR A 59 14.59 0.25 -7.09
N SER A 60 13.53 -0.53 -7.32
CA SER A 60 13.36 -1.83 -6.64
C SER A 60 14.56 -2.77 -6.85
N SER A 61 15.28 -2.65 -7.98
CA SER A 61 16.50 -3.43 -8.22
C SER A 61 17.68 -2.99 -7.34
N GLN A 62 17.86 -1.68 -7.13
CA GLN A 62 18.91 -1.15 -6.26
C GLN A 62 18.63 -1.49 -4.80
N GLU A 63 17.40 -1.27 -4.36
CA GLU A 63 16.96 -1.61 -3.01
C GLU A 63 17.16 -3.10 -2.72
N ALA A 64 16.71 -3.98 -3.62
CA ALA A 64 16.89 -5.43 -3.47
C ALA A 64 18.37 -5.83 -3.37
N LYS A 65 19.26 -5.25 -4.19
CA LYS A 65 20.71 -5.52 -4.12
C LYS A 65 21.30 -5.12 -2.78
N ASN A 66 20.91 -3.95 -2.26
CA ASN A 66 21.38 -3.46 -0.97
C ASN A 66 20.89 -4.34 0.17
N ILE A 67 19.62 -4.75 0.15
CA ILE A 67 19.04 -5.68 1.15
C ILE A 67 19.77 -7.02 1.13
N ILE A 68 20.02 -7.60 -0.05
CA ILE A 68 20.73 -8.88 -0.18
C ILE A 68 22.17 -8.78 0.34
N THR A 69 22.85 -7.68 0.01
CA THR A 69 24.21 -7.41 0.51
C THR A 69 24.24 -7.28 2.02
N LEU A 70 23.28 -6.54 2.60
CA LEU A 70 23.12 -6.38 4.04
C LEU A 70 22.83 -7.71 4.74
N ALA A 71 22.03 -8.58 4.12
CA ALA A 71 21.72 -9.91 4.63
C ALA A 71 22.88 -10.91 4.48
N GLY A 72 24.00 -10.53 3.86
CA GLY A 72 25.18 -11.38 3.67
C GLY A 72 25.00 -12.51 2.65
N VAL A 73 23.94 -12.47 1.84
CA VAL A 73 23.63 -13.52 0.87
C VAL A 73 24.35 -13.25 -0.46
N LYS A 74 25.11 -14.22 -0.97
CA LYS A 74 25.72 -14.15 -2.31
C LYS A 74 24.63 -14.28 -3.38
N ILE A 75 24.44 -13.25 -4.20
CA ILE A 75 23.47 -13.28 -5.31
C ILE A 75 23.90 -14.36 -6.32
N ARG A 76 23.13 -15.45 -6.41
CA ARG A 76 23.19 -16.38 -7.54
C ARG A 76 22.05 -16.01 -8.47
N PHE A 77 22.36 -15.29 -9.55
CA PHE A 77 21.37 -14.96 -10.57
C PHE A 77 20.83 -16.26 -11.18
N LEU A 78 19.57 -16.59 -10.92
CA LEU A 78 18.83 -17.57 -11.69
C LEU A 78 18.54 -16.91 -13.04
N LYS A 79 19.35 -17.23 -14.05
CA LYS A 79 19.03 -16.91 -15.44
C LYS A 79 17.79 -17.72 -15.83
N SER A 80 16.70 -17.04 -16.20
CA SER A 80 15.59 -17.62 -16.96
C SER A 80 16.02 -17.87 -18.39
#